data_AF-A0A920P313-F1
#
_entry.id   AF-A0A920P313-F1
#
_cell.length_a   1.000
_cell.length_b   1.000
_cell.length_c   1.000
_cell.angle_alpha   90.00
_cell.angle_beta   90.00
_cell.angle_gamma   90.00
#
_symmetry.space_group_name_H-M   'P 1'
#
loop_
_entity.id
_entity.type
_entity.pdbx_description
1 polymer ?
#
loop_
_entity_poly.entity_id
_entity_poly.type
_entity_poly.pdbx_seq_one_letter_code
_entity_poly.pdbx_strand_id
1 'polypeptide(L)'
;MCHSWQTGLRFALADMTETPDGWTWTAGQSQANYDVVTKLVNASNPASSKLLTKPLAQQAGGEGHSGGSYWDSTSDPEYQVVLQWIDMLPTEYFTPPPEPELDFEFYRTCVQDMIQSPKYGQLSCTVCHAGGSIGFAPRPANGTSWTEQEARRGFEVVKRLIVPGNPIQSRWMLKPLHLDGGGSYTHNGPRRWLSKDDPEWQMLAAWVRGERTGNDCSM
;
A
#
# COMPACT_ATOMS: atom_id res chain seq x y z
N MET A 1 -18.60 -5.93 7.35
CA MET A 1 -18.12 -4.54 7.47
C MET A 1 -16.68 -4.49 6.99
N CYS A 2 -16.31 -3.58 6.08
CA CYS A 2 -14.91 -3.39 5.68
C CYS A 2 -14.26 -2.43 6.67
N HIS A 3 -13.11 -2.77 7.26
CA HIS A 3 -12.43 -2.04 8.35
C HIS A 3 -12.89 -2.34 9.80
N SER A 4 -13.56 -3.48 10.06
CA SER A 4 -13.66 -4.00 11.43
C SER A 4 -12.48 -4.89 11.79
N TRP A 5 -12.20 -5.03 13.09
CA TRP A 5 -11.16 -5.94 13.59
C TRP A 5 -11.32 -7.39 13.08
N GLN A 6 -12.57 -7.83 12.87
CA GLN A 6 -12.91 -9.17 12.37
C GLN A 6 -12.40 -9.45 10.95
N THR A 7 -12.15 -8.40 10.16
CA THR A 7 -11.68 -8.56 8.79
C THR A 7 -10.16 -8.76 8.68
N GLY A 8 -9.41 -8.64 9.78
CA GLY A 8 -7.94 -8.70 9.77
C GLY A 8 -7.31 -7.63 8.87
N LEU A 9 -8.08 -6.60 8.48
CA LEU A 9 -7.61 -5.53 7.62
C LEU A 9 -6.72 -4.59 8.42
N ARG A 10 -5.71 -4.06 7.73
CA ARG A 10 -4.58 -3.30 8.31
C ARG A 10 -4.93 -1.91 8.79
N PHE A 11 -6.17 -1.55 8.59
CA PHE A 11 -6.83 -0.36 9.08
C PHE A 11 -8.15 -0.88 9.65
N ALA A 12 -8.11 -1.26 10.93
CA ALA A 12 -9.25 -1.77 11.65
C ALA A 12 -9.65 -0.75 12.70
N LEU A 13 -10.92 -0.38 12.67
CA LEU A 13 -11.55 0.40 13.71
C LEU A 13 -12.03 -0.57 14.79
N ALA A 14 -11.97 -0.11 16.04
CA ALA A 14 -12.67 -0.76 17.14
C ALA A 14 -14.17 -0.81 16.82
N ASP A 15 -14.79 -1.96 17.05
CA ASP A 15 -16.24 -2.10 16.88
C ASP A 15 -16.98 -1.35 17.99
N MET A 16 -18.21 -0.97 17.67
CA MET A 16 -19.14 -0.42 18.65
C MET A 16 -19.47 -1.48 19.70
N THR A 17 -19.73 -1.05 20.92
CA THR A 17 -20.23 -1.91 21.99
C THR A 17 -21.73 -1.74 22.12
N GLU A 18 -22.45 -2.86 22.23
CA GLU A 18 -23.88 -2.85 22.53
C GLU A 18 -24.10 -2.36 23.96
N THR A 19 -24.96 -1.36 24.11
CA THR A 19 -25.38 -0.82 25.40
C THR A 19 -26.92 -0.83 25.47
N PRO A 20 -27.52 -0.65 26.66
CA PRO A 20 -28.97 -0.56 26.79
C PRO A 20 -29.62 0.52 25.91
N ASP A 21 -28.88 1.58 25.57
CA ASP A 21 -29.35 2.70 24.74
C ASP A 21 -29.00 2.54 23.25
N GLY A 22 -28.48 1.38 22.85
CA GLY A 22 -28.06 1.06 21.49
C GLY A 22 -26.55 0.85 21.35
N TRP A 23 -26.07 0.84 20.11
CA TRP A 23 -24.66 0.64 19.81
C TRP A 23 -23.91 1.97 19.91
N THR A 24 -22.79 2.00 20.64
CA THR A 24 -21.94 3.19 20.77
C THR A 24 -20.46 2.83 20.87
N TRP A 25 -19.57 3.76 20.50
CA TRP A 25 -18.16 3.68 20.85
C TRP A 25 -17.93 4.30 22.22
N THR A 26 -17.26 3.56 23.11
CA THR A 26 -16.71 4.12 24.34
C THR A 26 -15.67 5.21 24.03
N ALA A 27 -15.34 6.04 25.01
CA ALA A 27 -14.30 7.06 24.86
C ALA A 27 -12.94 6.45 24.45
N GLY A 28 -12.57 5.31 25.04
CA GLY A 28 -11.34 4.60 24.68
C GLY A 28 -11.34 4.07 23.25
N GLN A 29 -12.46 3.50 22.78
CA GLN A 29 -12.59 3.06 21.38
C GLN A 29 -12.57 4.24 20.40
N SER A 30 -13.19 5.36 20.77
CA SER A 30 -13.19 6.58 19.96
C SER A 30 -11.77 7.13 19.82
N GLN A 31 -10.99 7.17 20.91
CA GLN A 31 -9.58 7.58 20.85
C GLN A 31 -8.74 6.64 19.99
N ALA A 32 -8.90 5.31 20.14
CA ALA A 32 -8.19 4.35 19.31
C ALA A 32 -8.53 4.51 17.82
N ASN A 33 -9.80 4.75 17.50
CA ASN A 33 -10.25 5.01 16.13
C ASN A 33 -9.67 6.33 15.60
N TYR A 34 -9.63 7.38 16.42
CA TYR A 34 -8.98 8.65 16.08
C TYR A 34 -7.49 8.45 15.73
N ASP A 35 -6.75 7.72 16.55
CA ASP A 35 -5.32 7.43 16.32
C ASP A 35 -5.08 6.62 15.04
N VAL A 36 -6.06 5.79 14.65
CA VAL A 36 -6.03 5.03 13.40
C VAL A 36 -6.33 5.95 12.22
N VAL A 37 -7.44 6.69 12.28
CA VAL A 37 -7.93 7.58 11.19
C VAL A 37 -6.96 8.70 10.87
N THR A 38 -6.33 9.29 11.88
CA THR A 38 -5.37 10.38 11.68
C THR A 38 -4.09 9.95 10.92
N LYS A 39 -3.80 8.64 10.83
CA LYS A 39 -2.70 8.15 9.96
C LYS A 39 -2.99 8.30 8.47
N LEU A 40 -4.22 8.65 8.10
CA LEU A 40 -4.65 8.85 6.71
C LEU A 40 -4.84 10.31 6.35
N VAL A 41 -4.56 11.24 7.27
CA VAL A 41 -4.73 12.68 7.03
C VAL A 41 -3.43 13.34 6.59
N ASN A 42 -3.58 14.44 5.85
CA ASN A 42 -2.53 15.39 5.55
C ASN A 42 -3.04 16.80 5.83
N ALA A 43 -2.77 17.32 7.01
CA ALA A 43 -3.26 18.63 7.44
C ALA A 43 -2.66 19.79 6.62
N SER A 44 -1.43 19.67 6.09
CA SER A 44 -0.85 20.70 5.21
C SER A 44 -1.50 20.78 3.83
N ASN A 45 -2.20 19.72 3.42
CA ASN A 45 -2.97 19.67 2.18
C ASN A 45 -4.18 18.74 2.39
N PRO A 46 -5.23 19.22 3.08
CA PRO A 46 -6.34 18.40 3.54
C PRO A 46 -6.97 17.53 2.44
N ALA A 47 -7.20 18.09 1.25
CA ALA A 47 -7.80 17.38 0.12
C ALA A 47 -6.98 16.19 -0.41
N SER A 48 -5.67 16.14 -0.13
CA SER A 48 -4.80 15.01 -0.49
C SER A 48 -4.86 13.83 0.48
N SER A 49 -5.57 13.99 1.61
CA SER A 49 -5.69 12.97 2.64
C SER A 49 -6.29 11.68 2.10
N LYS A 50 -5.67 10.54 2.36
CA LYS A 50 -6.20 9.22 1.95
C LYS A 50 -7.58 8.95 2.55
N LEU A 51 -7.89 9.55 3.70
CA LEU A 51 -9.22 9.50 4.32
C LEU A 51 -10.31 10.09 3.40
N LEU A 52 -9.96 11.09 2.59
CA LEU A 52 -10.86 11.72 1.62
C LEU A 52 -10.75 11.05 0.24
N THR A 53 -9.54 10.75 -0.24
CA THR A 53 -9.34 10.29 -1.62
C THR A 53 -9.70 8.83 -1.86
N LYS A 54 -9.62 7.96 -0.83
CA LYS A 54 -9.97 6.54 -1.00
C LYS A 54 -11.46 6.31 -1.19
N PRO A 55 -12.36 6.89 -0.37
CA PRO A 55 -13.80 6.69 -0.54
C PRO A 55 -14.42 7.57 -1.63
N LEU A 56 -13.69 8.55 -2.18
CA LEU A 56 -14.18 9.40 -3.27
C LEU A 56 -14.24 8.63 -4.61
N ALA A 57 -15.26 8.94 -5.43
CA ALA A 57 -15.38 8.41 -6.79
C ALA A 57 -14.18 8.81 -7.66
N GLN A 58 -13.69 7.89 -8.49
CA GLN A 58 -12.55 8.15 -9.38
C GLN A 58 -12.80 9.31 -10.34
N GLN A 59 -14.04 9.48 -10.82
CA GLN A 59 -14.43 10.61 -11.68
C GLN A 59 -14.34 11.98 -10.98
N ALA A 60 -14.38 12.00 -9.65
CA ALA A 60 -14.19 13.20 -8.84
C ALA A 60 -12.74 13.34 -8.33
N GLY A 61 -11.81 12.53 -8.83
CA GLY A 61 -10.40 12.56 -8.44
C GLY A 61 -10.02 11.58 -7.32
N GLY A 62 -10.92 10.67 -6.94
CA GLY A 62 -10.61 9.61 -5.98
C GLY A 62 -9.63 8.56 -6.50
N GLU A 63 -9.00 7.82 -5.58
CA GLU A 63 -7.94 6.84 -5.88
C GLU A 63 -8.47 5.41 -6.12
N GLY A 64 -9.77 5.20 -5.94
CA GLY A 64 -10.38 3.88 -5.94
C GLY A 64 -10.08 3.08 -4.67
N HIS A 65 -11.09 2.34 -4.23
CA HIS A 65 -11.06 1.56 -3.00
C HIS A 65 -11.85 0.26 -3.19
N SER A 66 -11.37 -0.84 -2.63
CA SER A 66 -11.98 -2.16 -2.83
C SER A 66 -13.40 -2.26 -2.27
N GLY A 67 -13.73 -1.45 -1.26
CA GLY A 67 -15.09 -1.33 -0.71
C GLY A 67 -16.05 -0.48 -1.55
N GLY A 68 -15.61 0.03 -2.71
CA GLY A 68 -16.36 0.97 -3.52
C GLY A 68 -16.11 2.42 -3.13
N SER A 69 -16.89 3.32 -3.73
CA SER A 69 -16.91 4.75 -3.41
C SER A 69 -18.08 5.05 -2.48
N TYR A 70 -17.84 5.94 -1.52
CA TYR A 70 -18.83 6.47 -0.58
C TYR A 70 -19.30 7.87 -0.97
N TRP A 71 -18.37 8.72 -1.46
CA TRP A 71 -18.69 10.05 -1.98
C TRP A 71 -18.60 10.07 -3.51
N ASP A 72 -19.59 10.69 -4.15
CA ASP A 72 -19.60 10.87 -5.60
C ASP A 72 -18.91 12.17 -6.02
N SER A 73 -18.85 13.15 -5.11
CA SER A 73 -18.32 14.48 -5.37
C SER A 73 -17.62 15.08 -4.15
N THR A 74 -16.66 15.97 -4.39
CA THR A 74 -16.08 16.78 -3.30
C THR A 74 -17.07 17.79 -2.72
N SER A 75 -18.22 18.03 -3.38
CA SER A 75 -19.30 18.88 -2.86
C SER A 75 -20.23 18.18 -1.87
N ASP A 76 -20.07 16.87 -1.65
CA ASP A 76 -20.95 16.11 -0.75
C ASP A 76 -20.86 16.67 0.67
N PRO A 77 -21.98 16.89 1.38
CA PRO A 77 -21.96 17.53 2.70
C PRO A 77 -21.07 16.78 3.71
N GLU A 78 -21.10 15.44 3.70
CA GLU A 78 -20.28 14.61 4.59
C GLU A 78 -18.78 14.69 4.23
N TYR A 79 -18.44 14.78 2.94
CA TYR A 79 -17.06 15.01 2.50
C TYR A 79 -16.55 16.34 3.05
N GLN A 80 -17.36 17.40 2.95
CA GLN A 80 -17.00 18.73 3.43
C GLN A 80 -16.81 18.77 4.95
N VAL A 81 -17.61 18.03 5.72
CA VAL A 81 -17.43 17.90 7.17
C VAL A 81 -16.06 17.27 7.49
N VAL A 82 -15.70 16.17 6.82
CA VAL A 82 -14.40 15.51 7.06
C VAL A 82 -13.25 16.40 6.60
N LEU A 83 -13.38 17.08 5.47
CA LEU A 83 -12.39 18.02 4.97
C LEU A 83 -12.14 19.17 5.96
N GLN A 84 -13.21 19.79 6.47
CA GLN A 84 -13.12 20.85 7.49
C GLN A 84 -12.51 20.34 8.78
N TRP A 85 -12.85 19.11 9.20
CA TRP A 85 -12.22 18.49 10.36
C TRP A 85 -10.71 18.34 10.19
N ILE A 86 -10.23 17.92 9.01
CA ILE A 86 -8.79 17.81 8.72
C ILE A 86 -8.12 19.19 8.70
N ASP A 87 -8.79 20.20 8.15
CA ASP A 87 -8.29 21.59 8.08
C ASP A 87 -8.07 22.21 9.48
N MET A 88 -8.83 21.76 10.48
CA MET A 88 -8.66 22.18 11.88
C MET A 88 -7.51 21.47 12.61
N LEU A 89 -6.90 20.43 12.02
CA LEU A 89 -5.83 19.69 12.68
C LEU A 89 -4.51 20.47 12.65
N PRO A 90 -3.72 20.46 13.74
CA PRO A 90 -2.43 21.12 13.78
C PRO A 90 -1.44 20.49 12.79
N THR A 91 -0.96 21.30 11.84
CA THR A 91 -0.12 20.83 10.73
C THR A 91 1.20 20.21 11.19
N GLU A 92 1.74 20.64 12.32
CA GLU A 92 2.98 20.09 12.88
C GLU A 92 2.87 18.60 13.29
N TYR A 93 1.66 18.11 13.57
CA TYR A 93 1.44 16.75 14.05
C TYR A 93 0.75 15.86 13.01
N PHE A 94 -0.01 16.44 12.10
CA PHE A 94 -0.89 15.71 11.18
C PHE A 94 -0.52 15.89 9.70
N THR A 95 0.72 16.28 9.42
CA THR A 95 1.29 16.29 8.07
C THR A 95 2.19 15.08 7.90
N PRO A 96 1.95 14.19 6.90
CA PRO A 96 2.86 13.09 6.63
C PRO A 96 4.23 13.64 6.19
N PRO A 97 5.33 12.92 6.51
CA PRO A 97 6.63 13.27 5.97
C PRO A 97 6.61 13.20 4.43
N PRO A 98 7.52 13.91 3.75
CA PRO A 98 7.67 13.79 2.30
C PRO A 98 7.81 12.31 1.87
N GLU A 99 7.09 11.94 0.80
CA GLU A 99 7.20 10.59 0.25
C GLU A 99 8.62 10.38 -0.30
N PRO A 100 9.31 9.28 0.06
CA PRO A 100 10.62 8.98 -0.49
C PRO A 100 10.53 8.62 -1.97
N GLU A 101 11.54 8.97 -2.74
CA GLU A 101 11.65 8.49 -4.12
C GLU A 101 12.19 7.06 -4.14
N LEU A 102 11.56 6.20 -4.93
CA LEU A 102 12.05 4.86 -5.18
C LEU A 102 13.27 4.93 -6.10
N ASP A 103 14.35 4.24 -5.74
CA ASP A 103 15.57 4.24 -6.52
C ASP A 103 15.50 3.28 -7.71
N PHE A 104 15.74 3.80 -8.92
CA PHE A 104 15.69 3.01 -10.15
C PHE A 104 16.87 2.05 -10.29
N GLU A 105 18.06 2.42 -9.81
CA GLU A 105 19.23 1.53 -9.87
C GLU A 105 19.04 0.29 -8.98
N PHE A 106 18.46 0.48 -7.80
CA PHE A 106 18.06 -0.60 -6.91
C PHE A 106 16.99 -1.48 -7.53
N TYR A 107 15.99 -0.87 -8.19
CA TYR A 107 15.01 -1.63 -8.96
C TYR A 107 15.68 -2.50 -10.02
N ARG A 108 16.55 -1.90 -10.86
CA ARG A 108 17.20 -2.56 -11.98
C ARG A 108 18.17 -3.66 -11.53
N THR A 109 18.79 -3.50 -10.37
CA THR A 109 19.82 -4.44 -9.89
C THR A 109 19.26 -5.52 -8.96
N CYS A 110 18.50 -5.13 -7.94
CA CYS A 110 18.05 -6.04 -6.89
C CYS A 110 16.63 -6.55 -7.13
N VAL A 111 15.71 -5.66 -7.49
CA VAL A 111 14.28 -6.03 -7.63
C VAL A 111 14.05 -6.86 -8.89
N GLN A 112 14.71 -6.52 -10.00
CA GLN A 112 14.63 -7.31 -11.23
C GLN A 112 15.24 -8.71 -11.07
N ASP A 113 16.35 -8.84 -10.32
CA ASP A 113 16.90 -10.17 -10.01
C ASP A 113 15.90 -11.00 -9.17
N MET A 114 15.29 -10.40 -8.14
CA MET A 114 14.24 -11.06 -7.37
C MET A 114 13.04 -11.50 -8.24
N ILE A 115 12.67 -10.71 -9.24
CA ILE A 115 11.57 -11.02 -10.17
C ILE A 115 11.86 -12.27 -11.00
N GLN A 116 13.08 -12.42 -11.52
CA GLN A 116 13.47 -13.58 -12.34
C GLN A 116 13.84 -14.80 -11.50
N SER A 117 14.40 -14.60 -10.30
CA SER A 117 14.98 -15.64 -9.46
C SER A 117 13.92 -16.25 -8.52
N PRO A 118 13.44 -17.49 -8.78
CA PRO A 118 12.53 -18.16 -7.87
C PRO A 118 13.24 -18.56 -6.57
N LYS A 119 12.53 -18.49 -5.43
CA LYS A 119 12.96 -19.23 -4.23
C LYS A 119 12.77 -20.74 -4.46
N TYR A 120 13.52 -21.57 -3.73
CA TYR A 120 13.43 -23.03 -3.85
C TYR A 120 11.98 -23.53 -3.74
N GLY A 121 11.53 -24.27 -4.76
CA GLY A 121 10.16 -24.81 -4.83
C GLY A 121 9.07 -23.80 -5.22
N GLN A 122 9.43 -22.57 -5.64
CA GLN A 122 8.47 -21.52 -6.01
C GLN A 122 8.60 -21.12 -7.49
N LEU A 123 7.54 -20.51 -8.04
CA LEU A 123 7.57 -19.93 -9.38
C LEU A 123 8.19 -18.52 -9.34
N SER A 124 8.88 -18.11 -10.41
CA SER A 124 9.31 -16.72 -10.57
C SER A 124 8.11 -15.82 -10.89
N CYS A 125 8.24 -14.53 -10.61
CA CYS A 125 7.16 -13.56 -10.82
C CYS A 125 6.76 -13.48 -12.30
N THR A 126 7.75 -13.64 -13.19
CA THR A 126 7.61 -13.63 -14.65
C THR A 126 6.67 -14.71 -15.18
N VAL A 127 6.44 -15.81 -14.46
CA VAL A 127 5.51 -16.86 -14.92
C VAL A 127 4.09 -16.32 -15.07
N CYS A 128 3.65 -15.48 -14.13
CA CYS A 128 2.29 -14.92 -14.13
C CYS A 128 2.24 -13.44 -14.54
N HIS A 129 3.34 -12.69 -14.35
CA HIS A 129 3.39 -11.24 -14.54
C HIS A 129 4.17 -10.79 -15.80
N ALA A 130 4.35 -11.68 -16.78
CA ALA A 130 5.02 -11.34 -18.05
C ALA A 130 4.24 -10.37 -18.96
N GLY A 131 2.93 -10.20 -18.76
CA GLY A 131 2.11 -9.35 -19.61
C GLY A 131 0.73 -9.04 -19.01
N GLY A 132 -0.11 -8.35 -19.78
CA GLY A 132 -1.46 -7.93 -19.36
C GLY A 132 -1.47 -6.67 -18.48
N SER A 133 -2.61 -6.39 -17.86
CA SER A 133 -2.83 -5.20 -17.03
C SER A 133 -1.98 -5.14 -15.74
N ILE A 134 -1.38 -6.26 -15.35
CA ILE A 134 -0.45 -6.39 -14.20
C ILE A 134 0.88 -7.00 -14.67
N GLY A 135 1.29 -6.69 -15.91
CA GLY A 135 2.55 -7.14 -16.50
C GLY A 135 3.74 -6.28 -16.10
N PHE A 136 4.31 -6.49 -14.92
CA PHE A 136 5.49 -5.77 -14.43
C PHE A 136 6.81 -6.56 -14.60
N ALA A 137 6.72 -7.84 -14.97
CA ALA A 137 7.85 -8.76 -15.04
C ALA A 137 7.93 -9.40 -16.44
N PRO A 138 8.05 -8.62 -17.53
CA PRO A 138 8.19 -9.19 -18.87
C PRO A 138 9.40 -10.12 -18.91
N ARG A 139 9.37 -11.17 -19.74
CA ARG A 139 10.58 -11.97 -20.00
C ARG A 139 11.60 -11.08 -20.71
N PRO A 140 12.87 -11.06 -20.28
CA PRO A 140 13.89 -10.28 -20.97
C PRO A 140 14.00 -10.71 -22.44
N ALA A 141 14.03 -9.74 -23.37
CA ALA A 141 14.07 -10.04 -24.80
C ALA A 141 15.32 -10.85 -25.21
N ASN A 142 16.45 -10.63 -24.55
CA ASN A 142 17.70 -11.36 -24.78
C ASN A 142 17.81 -12.67 -23.96
N GLY A 143 16.78 -13.01 -23.17
CA GLY A 143 16.71 -14.23 -22.36
C GLY A 143 17.38 -14.17 -20.99
N THR A 144 18.27 -13.20 -20.70
CA THR A 144 19.05 -13.17 -19.45
C THR A 144 19.07 -11.83 -18.72
N SER A 145 18.76 -10.71 -19.38
CA SER A 145 18.75 -9.38 -18.76
C SER A 145 17.82 -8.39 -19.46
N TRP A 146 17.12 -7.56 -18.69
CA TRP A 146 16.30 -6.49 -19.27
C TRP A 146 17.17 -5.39 -19.84
N THR A 147 16.78 -4.88 -21.01
CA THR A 147 17.26 -3.60 -21.51
C THR A 147 16.84 -2.48 -20.55
N GLU A 148 17.54 -1.35 -20.58
CA GLU A 148 17.16 -0.19 -19.75
C GLU A 148 15.72 0.26 -20.03
N GLN A 149 15.28 0.23 -21.29
CA GLN A 149 13.91 0.60 -21.67
C GLN A 149 12.87 -0.34 -21.03
N GLU A 150 13.12 -1.64 -21.04
CA GLU A 150 12.24 -2.62 -20.38
C GLU A 150 12.23 -2.43 -18.87
N ALA A 151 13.39 -2.15 -18.26
CA ALA A 151 13.50 -1.86 -16.84
C ALA A 151 12.72 -0.61 -16.46
N ARG A 152 12.84 0.50 -17.21
CA ARG A 152 12.06 1.72 -16.95
C ARG A 152 10.55 1.48 -17.04
N ARG A 153 10.11 0.69 -18.02
CA ARG A 153 8.71 0.33 -18.17
C ARG A 153 8.21 -0.50 -16.98
N GLY A 154 8.97 -1.52 -16.56
CA GLY A 154 8.64 -2.34 -15.40
C GLY A 154 8.60 -1.52 -14.12
N PHE A 155 9.56 -0.61 -13.94
CA PHE A 155 9.62 0.29 -12.79
C PHE A 155 8.37 1.16 -12.66
N GLU A 156 7.90 1.75 -13.76
CA GLU A 156 6.66 2.55 -13.76
C GLU A 156 5.39 1.74 -13.39
N VAL A 157 5.37 0.44 -13.70
CA VAL A 157 4.27 -0.43 -13.24
C VAL A 157 4.41 -0.74 -11.75
N VAL A 158 5.62 -1.09 -11.29
CA VAL A 158 5.89 -1.41 -9.88
C VAL A 158 5.62 -0.23 -8.96
N LYS A 159 5.97 1.00 -9.36
CA LYS A 159 5.66 2.23 -8.61
C LYS A 159 4.18 2.35 -8.27
N ARG A 160 3.28 1.98 -9.18
CA ARG A 160 1.81 2.01 -8.95
C ARG A 160 1.31 0.95 -7.96
N LEU A 161 2.15 -0.01 -7.61
CA LEU A 161 1.88 -1.05 -6.63
C LEU A 161 2.51 -0.74 -5.26
N ILE A 162 3.29 0.33 -5.16
CA ILE A 162 3.99 0.76 -3.96
C ILE A 162 3.35 2.06 -3.45
N VAL A 163 3.23 2.15 -2.12
CA VAL A 163 3.01 3.38 -1.38
C VAL A 163 4.38 3.76 -0.83
N PRO A 164 5.06 4.77 -1.41
CA PRO A 164 6.39 5.14 -0.94
C PRO A 164 6.38 5.47 0.55
N GLY A 165 7.43 5.06 1.27
CA GLY A 165 7.50 5.19 2.73
C GLY A 165 6.73 4.11 3.50
N ASN A 166 5.81 3.38 2.85
CA ASN A 166 4.89 2.47 3.55
C ASN A 166 4.86 1.05 2.94
N PRO A 167 5.80 0.17 3.29
CA PRO A 167 5.84 -1.21 2.80
C PRO A 167 4.61 -2.02 3.23
N ILE A 168 4.05 -1.76 4.41
CA ILE A 168 2.88 -2.49 4.92
C ILE A 168 1.55 -2.02 4.32
N GLN A 169 1.55 -1.05 3.40
CA GLN A 169 0.37 -0.71 2.59
C GLN A 169 0.60 -0.92 1.08
N SER A 170 1.85 -1.17 0.68
CA SER A 170 2.28 -1.35 -0.70
C SER A 170 1.89 -2.72 -1.25
N ARG A 171 0.88 -2.83 -2.13
CA ARG A 171 0.45 -4.12 -2.76
C ARG A 171 1.61 -5.01 -3.22
N TRP A 172 2.67 -4.41 -3.74
CA TRP A 172 3.95 -5.05 -4.08
C TRP A 172 4.49 -5.98 -2.98
N MET A 173 4.42 -5.54 -1.73
CA MET A 173 4.92 -6.24 -0.55
C MET A 173 3.92 -7.27 0.02
N LEU A 174 2.63 -7.14 -0.32
CA LEU A 174 1.53 -7.78 0.44
C LEU A 174 0.98 -9.00 -0.24
N LYS A 175 0.87 -8.91 -1.56
CA LYS A 175 0.36 -9.98 -2.39
C LYS A 175 1.30 -11.20 -2.37
N PRO A 176 2.63 -11.06 -2.43
CA PRO A 176 3.53 -12.20 -2.26
C PRO A 176 3.79 -12.60 -0.79
N LEU A 177 3.30 -11.89 0.22
CA LEU A 177 3.45 -12.25 1.64
C LEU A 177 2.34 -13.24 2.08
N HIS A 178 2.68 -14.23 2.89
CA HIS A 178 1.74 -15.18 3.48
C HIS A 178 0.74 -14.50 4.43
N LEU A 179 -0.45 -15.07 4.59
CA LEU A 179 -1.52 -14.51 5.40
C LEU A 179 -1.12 -14.34 6.87
N ASP A 180 -0.49 -15.36 7.45
CA ASP A 180 -0.01 -15.32 8.84
C ASP A 180 1.09 -14.27 9.05
N GLY A 181 1.84 -13.94 7.99
CA GLY A 181 2.80 -12.82 7.99
C GLY A 181 2.14 -11.43 7.87
N GLY A 182 0.81 -11.38 7.73
CA GLY A 182 0.03 -10.17 7.50
C GLY A 182 -0.22 -9.87 6.03
N GLY A 183 -0.03 -10.82 5.11
CA GLY A 183 -0.24 -10.69 3.66
C GLY A 183 -1.70 -10.47 3.24
N SER A 184 -1.96 -10.41 1.92
CA SER A 184 -3.32 -10.21 1.39
C SER A 184 -3.98 -11.53 0.96
N TYR A 185 -5.26 -11.75 1.25
CA TYR A 185 -6.03 -12.89 0.73
C TYR A 185 -6.11 -12.94 -0.80
N THR A 186 -5.97 -11.79 -1.47
CA THR A 186 -6.16 -11.69 -2.93
C THR A 186 -4.82 -11.82 -3.68
N HIS A 187 -4.35 -13.05 -3.85
CA HIS A 187 -3.25 -13.33 -4.79
C HIS A 187 -3.42 -14.74 -5.37
N ASN A 188 -3.62 -14.82 -6.69
CA ASN A 188 -3.75 -16.08 -7.41
C ASN A 188 -2.35 -16.57 -7.81
N GLY A 189 -1.59 -17.07 -6.83
CA GLY A 189 -0.22 -17.54 -7.03
C GLY A 189 0.50 -17.82 -5.71
N PRO A 190 1.72 -18.40 -5.77
CA PRO A 190 2.50 -18.74 -4.59
C PRO A 190 2.84 -17.50 -3.74
N ARG A 191 3.08 -17.74 -2.45
CA ARG A 191 3.58 -16.71 -1.52
C ARG A 191 5.11 -16.81 -1.47
N ARG A 192 5.78 -15.69 -1.75
CA ARG A 192 7.24 -15.59 -1.74
C ARG A 192 7.79 -15.61 -0.32
N TRP A 193 7.11 -14.94 0.60
CA TRP A 193 7.57 -14.74 1.98
C TRP A 193 6.57 -15.29 2.98
N LEU A 194 7.06 -15.95 4.03
CA LEU A 194 6.23 -16.45 5.13
C LEU A 194 5.91 -15.36 6.16
N SER A 195 6.89 -14.50 6.47
CA SER A 195 6.73 -13.40 7.41
C SER A 195 7.45 -12.15 6.92
N LYS A 196 7.22 -11.03 7.62
CA LYS A 196 7.96 -9.79 7.40
C LYS A 196 9.42 -9.89 7.84
N ASP A 197 9.79 -10.91 8.60
CA ASP A 197 11.18 -11.11 9.06
C ASP A 197 12.04 -11.79 8.01
N ASP A 198 11.46 -12.18 6.87
CA ASP A 198 12.22 -12.69 5.72
C ASP A 198 13.24 -11.62 5.28
N PRO A 199 14.54 -11.94 5.20
CA PRO A 199 15.58 -10.96 4.89
C PRO A 199 15.35 -10.24 3.55
N GLU A 200 14.82 -10.94 2.55
CA GLU A 200 14.49 -10.34 1.26
C GLU A 200 13.29 -9.40 1.36
N TRP A 201 12.31 -9.71 2.22
CA TRP A 201 11.21 -8.79 2.53
C TRP A 201 11.73 -7.52 3.19
N GLN A 202 12.64 -7.62 4.16
CA GLN A 202 13.22 -6.48 4.86
C GLN A 202 14.07 -5.60 3.94
N MET A 203 14.87 -6.20 3.06
CA MET A 203 15.61 -5.48 2.02
C MET A 203 14.68 -4.61 1.17
N LEU A 204 13.59 -5.19 0.65
CA LEU A 204 12.63 -4.46 -0.17
C LEU A 204 11.84 -3.43 0.63
N ALA A 205 11.53 -3.74 1.89
CA ALA A 205 10.84 -2.80 2.77
C ALA A 205 11.70 -1.56 3.03
N ALA A 206 13.02 -1.72 3.20
CA ALA A 206 13.96 -0.61 3.31
C ALA A 206 14.04 0.21 2.01
N TRP A 207 14.06 -0.43 0.84
CA TRP A 207 13.95 0.27 -0.44
C TRP A 207 12.64 1.05 -0.58
N VAL A 208 11.50 0.47 -0.20
CA VAL A 208 10.19 1.16 -0.21
C VAL A 208 10.18 2.36 0.74
N ARG A 209 10.91 2.29 1.86
CA ARG A 209 11.11 3.41 2.79
C ARG A 209 12.12 4.46 2.31
N GLY A 210 12.78 4.25 1.17
CA GLY A 210 13.84 5.13 0.67
C GLY A 210 15.18 4.99 1.40
N GLU A 211 15.35 3.94 2.20
CA GLU A 211 16.56 3.69 3.01
C GLU A 211 17.65 2.96 2.23
N ARG A 212 17.33 2.46 1.02
CA ARG A 212 18.26 1.73 0.15
C ARG A 212 18.23 2.26 -1.27
N THR A 213 19.42 2.44 -1.84
CA THR A 213 19.64 2.98 -3.18
C THR A 213 20.86 2.30 -3.83
N GLY A 214 21.00 2.39 -5.14
CA GLY A 214 22.14 1.83 -5.86
C GLY A 214 22.03 0.32 -6.02
N ASN A 215 23.17 -0.38 -5.99
CA ASN A 215 23.28 -1.79 -6.36
C ASN A 215 23.49 -2.74 -5.16
N ASP A 216 23.33 -2.28 -3.93
CA ASP A 216 23.52 -3.09 -2.73
C ASP A 216 22.28 -3.94 -2.41
N CYS A 217 22.33 -5.21 -2.81
CA CYS A 217 21.28 -6.20 -2.56
C CYS A 217 21.52 -7.05 -1.29
N SER A 218 22.37 -6.59 -0.36
CA SER A 218 22.66 -7.33 0.87
C SER A 218 21.41 -7.55 1.73
N MET A 219 21.19 -8.76 2.25
CA MET A 219 20.02 -9.10 3.06
C MET A 219 20.32 -9.10 4.55
#